data_AF-A0A1Z8NKK8-F1
#
_entry.id   AF-A0A1Z8NKK8-F1
#
_cell.length_a   1.000
_cell.length_b   1.000
_cell.length_c   1.000
_cell.angle_alpha   90.00
_cell.angle_beta   90.00
_cell.angle_gamma   90.00
#
_symmetry.space_group_name_H-M   'P 1'
#
loop_
_entity.id
_entity.type
_entity.pdbx_description
1 polymer ?
#
loop_
_entity_poly.entity_id
_entity_poly.type
_entity_poly.pdbx_seq_one_letter_code
_entity_poly.pdbx_strand_id
1 'polypeptide(L)' 'MPLELEHQKDGCLHVCMEENGLRACCFVSSHHLAATKEGQLRAAINRAALQAFQFGDPAL' A
#
# COMPACT_ATOMS: atom_id res chain seq x y z
N MET A 1 -0.73 0.07 11.44
CA MET A 1 -1.03 -1.33 11.08
C MET A 1 0.25 -1.96 10.55
N PRO A 2 0.49 -3.27 10.72
CA PRO A 2 1.73 -3.91 10.26
C PRO A 2 1.74 -4.06 8.73
N LEU A 3 2.93 -3.94 8.12
CA LEU A 3 3.15 -4.30 6.72
C LEU A 3 3.04 -5.82 6.56
N GLU A 4 2.32 -6.28 5.54
CA GLU A 4 2.32 -7.67 5.12
C GLU A 4 3.47 -7.90 4.13
N LEU A 5 4.36 -8.83 4.46
CA LEU A 5 5.48 -9.23 3.59
C LEU A 5 5.28 -10.67 3.12
N GLU A 6 5.23 -10.86 1.81
CA GLU A 6 5.19 -12.17 1.17
C GLU A 6 6.45 -12.39 0.35
N HIS A 7 7.12 -13.52 0.55
CA HIS A 7 8.29 -13.89 -0.25
C HIS A 7 7.86 -14.48 -1.59
N GLN A 8 8.34 -13.90 -2.69
CA GLN A 8 8.15 -14.42 -4.04
C GLN A 8 9.28 -15.39 -4.42
N LYS A 9 8.97 -16.31 -5.36
CA LYS A 9 9.87 -17.38 -5.82
C LYS A 9 11.18 -16.84 -6.44
N ASP A 10 11.16 -15.62 -6.96
CA ASP A 10 12.30 -14.95 -7.59
C ASP A 10 13.19 -14.18 -6.60
N GLY A 11 12.97 -14.31 -5.29
CA GLY A 11 13.74 -13.60 -4.26
C GLY A 11 13.29 -12.15 -4.00
N CYS A 12 12.25 -11.69 -4.69
CA CYS A 12 11.56 -10.43 -4.39
C CYS A 12 10.62 -10.61 -3.19
N LEU A 13 10.31 -9.51 -2.51
CA LEU A 13 9.30 -9.42 -1.47
C LEU A 13 8.13 -8.60 -2.00
N HIS A 14 6.94 -9.14 -1.88
CA HIS A 14 5.70 -8.41 -2.07
C HIS A 14 5.31 -7.80 -0.73
N VAL A 15 5.21 -6.47 -0.69
CA VAL A 15 4.92 -5.70 0.52
C VAL A 15 3.59 -5.01 0.32
N CYS A 16 2.61 -5.39 1.12
CA CYS A 16 1.28 -4.80 1.13
C CYS A 16 1.02 -4.06 2.44
N MET A 17 0.23 -2.98 2.34
CA MET A 17 -0.32 -2.27 3.47
C MET A 17 -1.80 -2.07 3.23
N GLU A 18 -2.60 -2.31 4.26
CA GLU A 18 -4.02 -2.02 4.27
C GLU A 18 -4.33 -1.02 5.39
N GLU A 19 -5.08 0.02 5.07
CA GLU A 19 -5.52 1.03 6.03
C GLU A 19 -6.88 1.57 5.58
N ASN A 20 -7.88 1.59 6.47
CA ASN A 20 -9.24 2.08 6.20
C ASN A 20 -9.94 1.40 4.99
N GLY A 21 -9.73 0.10 4.80
CA GLY A 21 -10.30 -0.66 3.67
C GLY A 21 -9.65 -0.39 2.32
N LEU A 22 -8.57 0.40 2.30
CA LEU A 22 -7.76 0.65 1.11
C LEU A 22 -6.46 -0.12 1.22
N ARG A 23 -6.12 -0.86 0.16
CA ARG A 23 -4.91 -1.68 0.08
C ARG A 23 -3.96 -1.15 -0.98
N ALA A 24 -2.69 -0.99 -0.61
CA ALA A 24 -1.61 -0.65 -1.53
C ALA A 24 -0.48 -1.68 -1.40
N CYS A 25 0.07 -2.11 -2.53
CA CYS A 25 1.14 -3.11 -2.58
C CYS A 25 2.29 -2.67 -3.47
N CYS A 26 3.49 -3.17 -3.19
CA CYS A 26 4.67 -2.96 -4.02
C CYS A 26 5.62 -4.16 -3.94
N PHE A 27 6.56 -4.24 -4.89
CA PHE A 27 7.62 -5.24 -4.85
C PHE A 27 8.95 -4.58 -4.45
N VAL A 28 9.71 -5.25 -3.59
CA VAL A 28 11.05 -4.85 -3.18
C VAL A 28 12.00 -6.02 -3.27
N SER A 29 13.29 -5.75 -3.52
CA SER A 29 14.31 -6.80 -3.61
C SER A 29 14.85 -7.24 -2.25
N SER A 30 14.52 -6.55 -1.15
CA SER A 30 15.03 -6.87 0.19
C SER A 30 14.19 -6.25 1.30
N HIS A 31 14.27 -6.83 2.50
CA HIS A 31 13.48 -6.41 3.67
C HIS A 31 13.82 -4.98 4.13
N HIS A 32 15.07 -4.55 3.96
CA HIS A 32 15.49 -3.18 4.32
C HIS A 32 14.76 -2.11 3.49
N LEU A 33 14.43 -2.42 2.23
CA LEU A 33 13.65 -1.52 1.38
C LEU A 33 12.17 -1.50 1.76
N ALA A 34 11.63 -2.57 2.35
CA ALA A 34 10.23 -2.63 2.76
C ALA A 34 9.88 -1.53 3.78
N ALA A 35 10.75 -1.29 4.77
CA ALA A 35 10.58 -0.21 5.74
C ALA A 35 10.60 1.17 5.07
N THR A 36 11.43 1.37 4.05
CA THR A 36 11.44 2.60 3.25
C THR A 36 10.18 2.77 2.39
N LYS A 37 9.51 1.66 2.03
CA LYS A 37 8.26 1.68 1.27
C LYS A 37 7.02 1.96 2.11
N GLU A 38 7.07 1.80 3.43
CA GLU A 38 5.93 2.10 4.31
C GLU A 38 5.35 3.50 4.07
N GLY A 39 6.20 4.52 4.08
CA GLY A 39 5.77 5.91 3.84
C GLY A 39 5.17 6.11 2.44
N GLN A 40 5.67 5.39 1.43
CA GLN A 40 5.17 5.46 0.06
C GLN A 40 3.81 4.76 -0.06
N LEU A 41 3.64 3.59 0.56
CA LEU A 41 2.39 2.85 0.60
C LEU A 41 1.31 3.64 1.36
N ARG A 42 1.66 4.25 2.49
CA ARG A 42 0.76 5.14 3.22
C ARG A 42 0.36 6.37 2.40
N ALA A 43 1.32 7.01 1.73
CA ALA A 43 1.01 8.14 0.85
C ALA A 43 0.10 7.72 -0.32
N ALA A 44 0.29 6.51 -0.87
CA ALA A 44 -0.57 5.97 -1.92
C ALA A 44 -2.00 5.72 -1.42
N ILE A 45 -2.17 5.13 -0.23
CA ILE A 45 -3.48 4.93 0.39
C ILE A 45 -4.16 6.27 0.66
N ASN A 46 -3.45 7.25 1.23
CA ASN A 46 -4.01 8.58 1.47
C ASN A 46 -4.45 9.26 0.17
N ARG A 47 -3.68 9.14 -0.92
CA ARG A 47 -4.08 9.66 -2.23
C ARG A 47 -5.33 8.94 -2.76
N ALA A 48 -5.39 7.61 -2.65
CA ALA A 48 -6.55 6.83 -3.04
C ALA A 48 -7.79 7.21 -2.22
N ALA A 49 -7.63 7.41 -0.91
CA ALA A 49 -8.69 7.89 -0.03
C ALA A 49 -9.19 9.26 -0.45
N LEU A 50 -8.29 10.22 -0.66
CA LEU A 50 -8.65 11.58 -1.11
C LEU A 50 -9.35 11.57 -2.47
N GLN A 51 -8.92 10.71 -3.40
CA GLN A 51 -9.58 10.53 -4.69
C GLN A 51 -10.97 9.90 -4.53
N ALA A 52 -11.12 8.90 -3.66
CA ALA A 52 -12.42 8.31 -3.36
C ALA A 52 -13.37 9.34 -2.73
N PHE A 53 -12.89 10.25 -1.88
CA PHE A 53 -13.69 11.38 -1.37
C PHE A 53 -14.00 12.43 -2.45
N GLN A 54 -13.11 12.66 -3.41
CA GLN A 54 -13.35 13.60 -4.52
C GLN A 54 -14.32 13.05 -5.57
N PHE A 55 -14.39 11.74 -5.75
CA PHE A 55 -15.25 11.08 -6.75
C PHE A 55 -16.49 10.38 -6.16
N GLY A 56 -16.55 10.20 -4.85
CA GLY A 56 -17.70 9.65 -4.13
C GLY A 56 -18.57 10.74 -3.52
N ASP A 57 -19.38 11.39 -4.37
CA ASP A 57 -20.85 11.46 -4.29
C ASP A 57 -21.43 12.62 -5.15
N PRO A 58 -22.15 12.30 -6.24
CA PRO A 58 -23.48 12.91 -6.42
C PRO A 58 -24.55 11.84 -6.61
N ALA A 59 -24.75 10.96 -5.62
CA ALA A 59 -25.86 10.02 -5.62
C ALA A 59 -26.34 9.74 -4.18
N LEU A 60 -26.96 10.79 -3.61
CA LEU A 60 -28.04 10.67 -2.63
C LEU A 60 -29.26 9.99 -3.28
#